data_AF-A0A813X071-F1
#
_entry.id   AF-A0A813X071-F1
#
_cell.length_a   1.000
_cell.length_b   1.000
_cell.length_c   1.000
_cell.angle_alpha   90.00
_cell.angle_beta   90.00
_cell.angle_gamma   90.00
#
_symmetry.space_group_name_H-M   'P 1'
#
loop_
_entity.id
_entity.type
_entity.pdbx_description
1 polymer ?
#
loop_
_entity_poly.entity_id
_entity_poly.type
_entity_poly.pdbx_seq_one_letter_code
_entity_poly.pdbx_strand_id
1 'polypeptide(L)'
;MTESTAMASNDDDEPLLNTIVDNSTTSNRRCPTCQGTGSVSTSPGLVALIPVDDVRLKRRHTFLWIVLTIFFCTLIALAVIATILPRSVHLSIKNPIVIDATDDSVRNSTDYRLTFIHQSNIQSDNWVPIRLINLTTLVEHQLVPIGPNAQKIYSHQMYLRPLGTIQSNLTVQLDFNENSMAYRACQGIFRQMLLFKVQTILTYADFLLGRIQTTNNVSYQYVLCNRGEWKPHETILVNMTTTDNHDDDVKQYDSVQEASWTYTMKYFYFKFQQRIEDEKIVEHNVKLTLPNYNNYTRQQFTEIPYRYSTWRSSPNLARRLTSFDHYIYTELLIILDHFFRRHQITYLITDGTLLGSYTHHDFLPWDDDVDLRVSNRDRQRMLNLVSQELRNIISVADVTEEYGTYHKFYFPWSPQAGKQNWSYPCVDVFYFDENSTHIWRINSDEKSMNDCPVSKHNIFPLVWRLFGRIWLPAPREPLIIFEIHRWTAIGEWYYAKNYSHKYERTLSIMNDRARPHELYPYYPWVQRSCSQTHCIEQLITMDDNTNITIHTVQFEKYRTKLIINPKFEIKNCWL
;
A
#
# COMPACT_ATOMS: atom_id res chain seq x y z
N MET A 1 20.00 72.64 -20.29
CA MET A 1 20.26 72.31 -21.70
C MET A 1 18.90 72.14 -22.35
N THR A 2 18.35 73.26 -22.82
CA THR A 2 18.12 73.60 -24.26
C THR A 2 16.95 72.80 -24.84
N GLU A 3 15.94 73.36 -25.50
CA GLU A 3 15.42 74.72 -25.70
C GLU A 3 14.08 74.50 -26.43
N SER A 4 13.16 75.45 -26.31
CA SER A 4 11.83 75.48 -26.95
C SER A 4 11.85 76.05 -28.37
N THR A 5 10.95 75.61 -29.26
CA THR A 5 10.35 76.36 -30.41
C THR A 5 9.34 75.41 -31.08
N ALA A 6 8.04 75.67 -31.35
CA ALA A 6 7.20 76.82 -31.74
C ALA A 6 6.67 76.65 -33.19
N MET A 7 5.42 77.10 -33.41
CA MET A 7 4.72 77.43 -34.68
C MET A 7 4.26 76.24 -35.58
N ALA A 8 2.96 76.03 -35.84
CA ALA A 8 1.90 76.87 -36.45
C ALA A 8 1.86 76.81 -37.99
N SER A 9 0.74 76.33 -38.54
CA SER A 9 0.13 76.74 -39.82
C SER A 9 -1.24 76.03 -39.94
N ASN A 10 -2.34 76.77 -39.82
CA ASN A 10 -3.20 77.27 -40.92
C ASN A 10 -4.08 76.16 -41.49
N ASP A 11 -5.38 76.18 -41.18
CA ASP A 11 -6.43 76.99 -41.82
C ASP A 11 -6.89 76.38 -43.14
N ASP A 12 -8.23 76.38 -43.23
CA ASP A 12 -9.07 76.27 -44.42
C ASP A 12 -9.15 74.91 -45.12
N ASP A 13 -10.30 74.27 -44.97
CA ASP A 13 -11.16 73.96 -46.12
C ASP A 13 -12.54 73.50 -45.62
N GLU A 14 -13.44 74.48 -45.47
CA GLU A 14 -14.84 74.23 -45.76
C GLU A 14 -14.95 73.98 -47.28
N PRO A 15 -15.73 72.99 -47.72
CA PRO A 15 -16.66 73.39 -48.74
C PRO A 15 -18.05 72.74 -48.64
N LEU A 16 -19.00 73.58 -49.03
CA LEU A 16 -20.17 73.27 -49.85
C LEU A 16 -21.36 72.64 -49.13
N LEU A 17 -22.09 73.58 -48.54
CA LEU A 17 -23.54 73.75 -48.63
C LEU A 17 -24.14 73.26 -49.97
N ASN A 18 -24.42 71.96 -50.08
CA ASN A 18 -25.35 71.45 -51.09
C ASN A 18 -26.79 71.66 -50.61
N THR A 19 -27.34 72.76 -51.12
CA THR A 19 -28.75 73.07 -51.21
C THR A 19 -29.46 72.00 -52.04
N ILE A 20 -30.03 70.99 -51.37
CA ILE A 20 -31.19 70.28 -51.93
C ILE A 20 -32.42 71.05 -51.44
N VAL A 21 -32.90 71.92 -52.32
CA VAL A 21 -34.23 72.53 -52.26
C VAL A 21 -35.24 71.42 -52.53
N ASP A 22 -35.64 70.69 -51.51
CA ASP A 22 -36.90 69.93 -51.54
C ASP A 22 -38.02 70.88 -51.13
N ASN A 23 -38.56 71.53 -52.14
CA ASN A 23 -39.77 72.31 -52.04
C ASN A 23 -40.96 71.35 -51.90
N SER A 24 -41.37 71.11 -50.66
CA SER A 24 -42.77 70.99 -50.22
C SER A 24 -42.89 69.97 -49.09
N THR A 25 -42.68 70.42 -47.86
CA THR A 25 -43.67 70.29 -46.78
C THR A 25 -43.06 70.99 -45.58
N THR A 26 -43.55 72.20 -45.32
CA THR A 26 -43.36 72.91 -44.06
C THR A 26 -43.87 72.03 -42.92
N SER A 27 -43.04 71.11 -42.40
CA SER A 27 -43.28 70.52 -41.09
C SER A 27 -42.94 71.60 -40.09
N ASN A 28 -43.98 72.35 -39.72
CA ASN A 28 -43.96 73.35 -38.67
C ASN A 28 -43.50 72.66 -37.37
N ARG A 29 -42.19 72.63 -37.10
CA ARG A 29 -41.64 71.99 -35.90
C ARG A 29 -41.98 72.84 -34.69
N ARG A 30 -43.14 72.55 -34.11
CA ARG A 30 -43.59 73.13 -32.84
C ARG A 30 -42.67 72.65 -31.72
N CYS A 31 -42.22 73.57 -30.85
CA CYS A 31 -41.42 73.23 -29.67
C CYS A 31 -42.19 72.17 -28.85
N PRO A 32 -41.62 71.01 -28.50
CA PRO A 32 -42.35 69.91 -27.86
C PRO A 32 -43.01 70.31 -26.54
N THR A 33 -42.37 71.21 -25.79
CA THR A 33 -42.79 71.57 -24.43
C THR A 33 -43.96 72.55 -24.42
N CYS A 34 -43.98 73.52 -25.34
CA CYS A 34 -45.03 74.54 -25.40
C CYS A 34 -45.90 74.44 -26.65
N GLN A 35 -45.63 73.49 -27.55
CA GLN A 35 -46.32 73.33 -28.84
C GLN A 35 -46.47 74.61 -29.66
N GLY A 36 -45.57 75.59 -29.48
CA GLY A 36 -45.62 76.89 -30.14
C GLY A 36 -46.45 77.96 -29.44
N THR A 37 -46.95 77.73 -28.21
CA THR A 37 -47.72 78.70 -27.41
C THR A 37 -46.92 79.36 -26.29
N GLY A 38 -45.63 79.03 -26.14
CA GLY A 38 -44.80 79.57 -25.07
C GLY A 38 -44.49 81.07 -25.28
N SER A 39 -44.90 81.92 -24.32
CA SER A 39 -44.53 83.34 -24.29
C SER A 39 -43.51 83.60 -23.18
N VAL A 40 -42.42 84.29 -23.50
CA VAL A 40 -41.46 84.77 -22.51
C VAL A 40 -41.88 86.18 -22.08
N SER A 41 -42.06 86.42 -20.77
CA SER A 41 -42.32 87.78 -20.27
C SER A 41 -41.06 88.63 -20.41
N THR A 42 -41.18 89.84 -20.95
CA THR A 42 -40.08 90.80 -21.11
C THR A 42 -39.61 91.32 -19.76
N SER A 43 -38.69 90.60 -19.11
CA SER A 43 -37.87 91.09 -18.01
C SER A 43 -36.54 91.61 -18.58
N PRO A 44 -35.91 92.65 -18.02
CA PRO A 44 -34.68 93.23 -18.57
C PRO A 44 -33.48 92.32 -18.26
N GLY A 45 -33.32 91.27 -19.05
CA GLY A 45 -32.23 90.32 -18.96
C GLY A 45 -32.23 89.42 -20.19
N LEU A 46 -31.05 89.20 -20.78
CA LEU A 46 -30.89 88.29 -21.90
C LEU A 46 -31.29 86.87 -21.47
N VAL A 47 -32.42 86.38 -21.99
CA VAL A 47 -32.87 85.00 -21.77
C VAL A 47 -32.25 84.13 -22.87
N ALA A 48 -31.29 83.29 -22.51
CA ALA A 48 -30.75 82.30 -23.42
C ALA A 48 -31.70 81.09 -23.49
N LEU A 49 -32.32 80.88 -24.65
CA LEU A 49 -33.12 79.69 -24.93
C LEU A 49 -32.18 78.59 -25.44
N ILE A 50 -31.91 77.59 -24.60
CA ILE A 50 -31.11 76.43 -24.99
C ILE A 50 -32.05 75.40 -25.66
N PRO A 51 -31.78 74.97 -26.91
CA PRO A 51 -32.59 73.95 -27.58
C PRO A 51 -32.62 72.65 -26.79
N VAL A 52 -33.78 72.01 -26.68
CA VAL A 52 -33.92 70.67 -26.04
C VAL A 52 -33.01 69.63 -26.73
N ASP A 53 -32.72 69.84 -28.01
CA ASP A 53 -31.85 68.98 -28.83
C ASP A 53 -30.36 69.37 -28.77
N ASP A 54 -29.95 70.27 -27.86
CA ASP A 54 -28.56 70.71 -27.75
C ASP A 54 -27.63 69.52 -27.46
N VAL A 55 -26.72 69.28 -28.40
CA VAL A 55 -25.76 68.18 -28.37
C VAL A 55 -24.79 68.28 -27.19
N ARG A 56 -24.59 69.48 -26.62
CA ARG A 56 -23.78 69.71 -25.41
C ARG A 56 -24.44 69.16 -24.14
N LEU A 57 -25.77 69.06 -24.11
CA LEU A 57 -26.54 68.49 -23.00
C LEU A 57 -26.64 66.96 -23.06
N LYS A 58 -26.31 66.34 -24.20
CA LYS A 58 -26.22 64.88 -24.33
C LYS A 58 -24.92 64.39 -23.68
N ARG A 59 -25.04 63.90 -22.45
CA ARG A 59 -23.92 63.35 -21.68
C ARG A 59 -23.44 62.02 -22.28
N ARG A 60 -22.62 62.08 -23.33
CA ARG A 60 -22.16 60.95 -24.18
C ARG A 60 -21.56 59.77 -23.40
N HIS A 61 -20.98 60.01 -22.22
CA HIS A 61 -20.33 58.98 -21.42
C HIS A 61 -21.11 58.56 -20.17
N THR A 62 -22.21 59.21 -19.81
CA THR A 62 -22.90 58.91 -18.54
C THR A 62 -23.62 57.60 -18.52
N PHE A 63 -24.18 57.20 -19.66
CA PHE A 63 -24.75 55.87 -19.80
C PHE A 63 -23.68 54.78 -19.59
N LEU A 64 -22.49 54.97 -20.18
CA LEU A 64 -21.36 54.05 -20.01
C LEU A 64 -20.91 53.97 -18.54
N TRP A 65 -20.76 55.11 -17.86
CA TRP A 65 -20.40 55.13 -16.43
C TRP A 65 -21.45 54.45 -15.56
N ILE A 66 -22.75 54.67 -15.80
CA ILE A 66 -23.83 54.01 -15.06
C ILE A 66 -23.78 52.50 -15.29
N VAL A 67 -23.61 52.05 -16.53
CA VAL A 67 -23.51 50.61 -16.86
C VAL A 67 -22.28 49.97 -16.21
N LEU A 68 -21.13 50.65 -16.24
CA LEU A 68 -19.90 50.18 -15.58
C LEU A 68 -20.07 50.10 -14.06
N THR A 69 -20.71 51.09 -13.44
CA THR A 69 -20.99 51.08 -12.00
C THR A 69 -21.93 49.94 -11.62
N ILE A 70 -23.03 49.75 -12.37
CA ILE A 70 -23.95 48.64 -12.14
C ILE A 70 -23.21 47.30 -12.27
N PHE A 71 -22.43 47.11 -13.33
CA PHE A 71 -21.64 45.90 -13.54
C PHE A 71 -20.65 45.65 -12.39
N PHE A 72 -19.92 46.67 -11.95
CA PHE A 72 -18.98 46.55 -10.84
C PHE A 72 -19.67 46.23 -9.50
N CYS A 73 -20.79 46.91 -9.20
CA CYS A 73 -21.60 46.60 -8.02
C CYS A 73 -22.17 45.18 -8.07
N THR A 74 -22.62 44.71 -9.24
CA THR A 74 -23.08 43.33 -9.43
C THR A 74 -21.94 42.34 -9.23
N LEU A 75 -20.74 42.61 -9.74
CA LEU A 75 -19.56 41.75 -9.52
C LEU A 75 -19.19 41.65 -8.05
N ILE A 76 -19.18 42.77 -7.32
CA ILE A 76 -18.91 42.77 -5.87
C ILE A 76 -20.00 41.98 -5.14
N ALA A 77 -21.27 42.20 -5.46
CA ALA A 77 -22.38 41.48 -4.85
C ALA A 77 -22.27 39.96 -5.11
N LEU A 78 -21.96 39.54 -6.33
CA LEU A 78 -21.74 38.15 -6.68
C LEU A 78 -20.53 37.55 -5.95
N ALA A 79 -19.44 38.29 -5.82
CA ALA A 79 -18.26 37.84 -5.08
C ALA A 79 -18.56 37.67 -3.59
N VAL A 80 -19.27 38.61 -2.97
CA VAL A 80 -19.71 38.54 -1.57
C VAL A 80 -20.69 37.38 -1.35
N ILE A 81 -21.64 37.17 -2.27
CA ILE A 81 -22.56 36.03 -2.21
C ILE A 81 -21.78 34.72 -2.35
N ALA A 82 -20.82 34.63 -3.28
CA ALA A 82 -20.02 33.43 -3.49
C ALA A 82 -19.09 33.08 -2.31
N THR A 83 -18.72 34.07 -1.49
CA THR A 83 -17.88 33.88 -0.27
C THR A 83 -18.71 33.59 0.98
N ILE A 84 -19.91 34.16 1.10
CA ILE A 84 -20.78 34.01 2.27
C ILE A 84 -21.64 32.73 2.17
N LEU A 85 -22.02 32.31 0.96
CA LEU A 85 -22.86 31.13 0.80
C LEU A 85 -22.10 29.87 1.24
N PRO A 86 -22.69 29.08 2.15
CA PRO A 86 -22.05 27.86 2.65
C PRO A 86 -21.86 26.88 1.50
N ARG A 87 -20.64 26.38 1.39
CA ARG A 87 -20.22 25.31 0.48
C ARG A 87 -20.14 23.99 1.21
N SER A 88 -20.11 22.92 0.43
CA SER A 88 -20.05 21.55 0.90
C SER A 88 -18.85 21.31 1.83
N VAL A 89 -19.08 20.52 2.88
CA VAL A 89 -18.03 19.93 3.69
C VAL A 89 -17.98 18.44 3.36
N HIS A 90 -16.85 18.01 2.83
CA HIS A 90 -16.62 16.64 2.40
C HIS A 90 -16.07 15.82 3.56
N LEU A 91 -16.77 14.74 3.87
CA LEU A 91 -16.33 13.73 4.80
C LEU A 91 -15.94 12.49 4.00
N SER A 92 -14.66 12.10 4.02
CA SER A 92 -14.16 10.88 3.38
C SER A 92 -13.58 9.93 4.42
N ILE A 93 -13.96 8.67 4.38
CA ILE A 93 -13.43 7.63 5.27
C ILE A 93 -12.23 6.97 4.57
N LYS A 94 -11.05 7.00 5.20
CA LYS A 94 -9.89 6.23 4.73
C LYS A 94 -10.11 4.76 5.10
N ASN A 95 -9.85 3.83 4.17
CA ASN A 95 -10.14 2.39 4.29
C ASN A 95 -10.10 1.89 5.74
N PRO A 96 -11.26 1.57 6.34
CA PRO A 96 -11.32 1.35 7.78
C PRO A 96 -10.78 -0.01 8.15
N ILE A 97 -10.16 -0.07 9.33
CA ILE A 97 -9.53 -1.28 9.85
C ILE A 97 -10.51 -1.94 10.80
N VAL A 98 -10.91 -3.17 10.50
CA VAL A 98 -11.59 -4.04 11.46
C VAL A 98 -10.52 -4.83 12.22
N ILE A 99 -10.32 -4.48 13.48
CA ILE A 99 -9.53 -5.27 14.42
C ILE A 99 -10.50 -6.23 15.10
N ASP A 100 -10.44 -7.48 14.67
CA ASP A 100 -11.01 -8.62 15.38
C ASP A 100 -10.30 -8.78 16.73
N ALA A 101 -11.06 -8.69 17.83
CA ALA A 101 -10.56 -8.80 19.20
C ALA A 101 -11.04 -10.10 19.88
N THR A 102 -11.50 -11.11 19.12
CA THR A 102 -11.53 -12.46 19.67
C THR A 102 -10.12 -13.02 19.70
N ASP A 103 -9.57 -13.05 20.91
CA ASP A 103 -8.54 -13.99 21.25
C ASP A 103 -9.10 -15.42 21.02
N ASP A 104 -8.47 -16.21 20.15
CA ASP A 104 -8.84 -17.63 19.91
C ASP A 104 -8.63 -18.50 21.17
N SER A 105 -8.07 -17.94 22.25
CA SER A 105 -8.07 -18.53 23.59
C SER A 105 -9.46 -18.71 24.19
N VAL A 106 -10.45 -17.95 23.69
CA VAL A 106 -11.80 -17.94 24.23
C VAL A 106 -12.81 -18.52 23.22
N ARG A 107 -12.46 -19.66 22.61
CA ARG A 107 -13.41 -20.52 21.86
C ARG A 107 -14.61 -20.97 22.71
N ASN A 108 -14.48 -20.87 24.03
CA ASN A 108 -15.53 -21.14 25.01
C ASN A 108 -16.09 -19.84 25.65
N SER A 109 -15.75 -18.65 25.15
CA SER A 109 -16.41 -17.42 25.61
C SER A 109 -17.77 -17.36 24.99
N THR A 110 -18.73 -16.95 25.78
CA THR A 110 -20.06 -16.59 25.30
C THR A 110 -20.04 -15.31 24.45
N ASP A 111 -18.91 -14.58 24.37
CA ASP A 111 -18.81 -13.20 23.85
C ASP A 111 -17.64 -12.98 22.86
N TYR A 112 -17.91 -12.41 21.66
CA TYR A 112 -16.91 -11.88 20.70
C TYR A 112 -16.96 -10.36 20.59
N ARG A 113 -15.80 -9.74 20.41
CA ARG A 113 -15.62 -8.28 20.30
C ARG A 113 -15.03 -7.89 18.94
N LEU A 114 -15.75 -7.06 18.18
CA LEU A 114 -15.24 -6.41 16.97
C LEU A 114 -14.87 -4.96 17.27
N THR A 115 -13.65 -4.55 16.92
CA THR A 115 -13.19 -3.17 17.05
C THR A 115 -13.02 -2.54 15.68
N PHE A 116 -13.83 -1.53 15.39
CA PHE A 116 -13.83 -0.77 14.16
C PHE A 116 -13.04 0.53 14.36
N ILE A 117 -11.87 0.65 13.75
CA ILE A 117 -11.06 1.88 13.78
C ILE A 117 -11.23 2.64 12.48
N HIS A 118 -11.82 3.83 12.57
CA HIS A 118 -12.14 4.69 11.45
C HIS A 118 -11.32 5.98 11.49
N GLN A 119 -10.51 6.19 10.45
CA GLN A 119 -9.85 7.47 10.20
C GLN A 119 -10.68 8.24 9.18
N SER A 120 -11.28 9.34 9.63
CA SER A 120 -12.08 10.25 8.82
C SER A 120 -11.25 11.46 8.41
N ASN A 121 -11.30 11.79 7.13
CA ASN A 121 -10.73 13.01 6.58
C ASN A 121 -11.88 14.00 6.29
N ILE A 122 -11.83 15.16 6.93
CA ILE A 122 -12.82 16.21 6.85
C ILE A 122 -12.21 17.37 6.07
N GLN A 123 -12.77 17.69 4.92
CA GLN A 123 -12.35 18.79 4.05
C GLN A 123 -13.48 19.81 3.93
N SER A 124 -13.18 21.08 4.15
CA SER A 124 -14.13 22.17 3.93
C SER A 124 -13.81 22.89 2.63
N ASP A 125 -14.78 23.02 1.73
CA ASP A 125 -14.63 23.87 0.53
C ASP A 125 -15.08 25.31 0.80
N ASN A 126 -15.37 25.66 2.06
CA ASN A 126 -15.75 27.01 2.47
C ASN A 126 -14.55 27.96 2.48
N TRP A 127 -14.77 29.20 2.04
CA TRP A 127 -13.80 30.30 2.13
C TRP A 127 -13.80 31.01 3.48
N VAL A 128 -14.68 30.59 4.39
CA VAL A 128 -14.70 30.97 5.81
C VAL A 128 -14.46 29.75 6.69
N PRO A 129 -13.97 29.92 7.93
CA PRO A 129 -13.82 28.82 8.86
C PRO A 129 -15.18 28.12 9.12
N ILE A 130 -15.16 26.88 9.58
CA ILE A 130 -16.36 26.20 10.09
C ILE A 130 -16.09 25.67 11.50
N ARG A 131 -17.11 25.66 12.36
CA ARG A 131 -16.98 25.12 13.72
C ARG A 131 -17.35 23.65 13.73
N LEU A 132 -16.44 22.78 14.12
CA LEU A 132 -16.74 21.36 14.26
C LEU A 132 -17.48 21.14 15.59
N ILE A 133 -18.59 20.39 15.58
CA ILE A 133 -19.40 20.15 16.79
C ILE A 133 -19.14 18.74 17.29
N ASN A 134 -19.47 17.74 16.48
CA ASN A 134 -19.23 16.35 16.81
C ASN A 134 -19.03 15.51 15.55
N LEU A 135 -18.32 14.40 15.73
CA LEU A 135 -18.20 13.33 14.75
C LEU A 135 -18.74 12.06 15.41
N THR A 136 -19.78 11.49 14.84
CA THR A 136 -20.43 10.28 15.35
C THR A 136 -20.28 9.16 14.33
N THR A 137 -19.82 7.99 14.74
CA THR A 137 -19.79 6.79 13.89
C THR A 137 -20.74 5.74 14.45
N LEU A 138 -21.56 5.21 13.55
CA LEU A 138 -22.59 4.23 13.82
C LEU A 138 -22.30 2.99 12.97
N VAL A 139 -22.34 1.81 13.59
CA VAL A 139 -22.12 0.53 12.89
C VAL A 139 -23.40 -0.28 12.98
N GLU A 140 -23.95 -0.65 11.84
CA GLU A 140 -25.20 -1.39 11.69
C GLU A 140 -24.94 -2.74 11.01
N HIS A 141 -25.65 -3.78 11.43
CA HIS A 141 -25.68 -5.09 10.78
C HIS A 141 -27.12 -5.41 10.37
N GLN A 142 -27.30 -6.11 9.24
CA GLN A 142 -28.64 -6.40 8.65
C GLN A 142 -29.58 -7.19 9.59
N LEU A 143 -29.07 -7.80 10.65
CA LEU A 143 -29.81 -8.76 11.49
C LEU A 143 -29.71 -8.52 13.01
N VAL A 144 -29.05 -7.44 13.46
CA VAL A 144 -28.93 -7.11 14.90
C VAL A 144 -29.15 -5.61 15.10
N PRO A 145 -30.14 -5.18 15.90
CA PRO A 145 -30.31 -3.79 16.27
C PRO A 145 -29.59 -3.49 17.59
N ILE A 146 -28.27 -3.23 17.56
CA ILE A 146 -27.49 -2.69 18.69
C ILE A 146 -26.28 -1.98 18.05
N GLY A 147 -25.96 -0.71 18.24
CA GLY A 147 -26.13 0.13 19.43
C GLY A 147 -24.84 0.65 20.07
N PRO A 148 -23.61 0.56 19.50
CA PRO A 148 -22.49 1.38 19.97
C PRO A 148 -22.26 2.56 19.03
N ASN A 149 -22.48 3.76 19.57
CA ASN A 149 -22.13 5.00 18.92
C ASN A 149 -20.79 5.46 19.47
N ALA A 150 -19.76 5.54 18.64
CA ALA A 150 -18.56 6.27 19.02
C ALA A 150 -18.73 7.72 18.62
N GLN A 151 -18.67 8.63 19.59
CA GLN A 151 -18.78 10.05 19.35
C GLN A 151 -17.51 10.76 19.82
N LYS A 152 -16.99 11.63 18.96
CA LYS A 152 -15.94 12.58 19.30
C LYS A 152 -16.55 13.97 19.31
N ILE A 153 -16.64 14.56 20.49
CA ILE A 153 -17.10 15.93 20.68
C ILE A 153 -15.91 16.86 20.53
N TYR A 154 -16.01 17.83 19.64
CA TYR A 154 -14.96 18.84 19.47
C TYR A 154 -15.17 19.96 20.50
N SER A 155 -14.06 20.57 20.93
CA SER A 155 -14.15 21.72 21.84
C SER A 155 -14.89 22.88 21.16
N HIS A 156 -15.48 23.76 21.96
CA HIS A 156 -16.21 24.92 21.44
C HIS A 156 -15.30 25.89 20.64
N GLN A 157 -13.98 25.75 20.79
CA GLN A 157 -12.95 26.54 20.10
C GLN A 157 -12.36 25.82 18.87
N MET A 158 -12.89 24.66 18.49
CA MET A 158 -12.39 23.89 17.34
C MET A 158 -12.97 24.43 16.03
N TYR A 159 -12.15 25.14 15.26
CA TYR A 159 -12.49 25.64 13.92
C TYR A 159 -11.62 24.99 12.86
N LEU A 160 -12.24 24.55 11.77
CA LEU A 160 -11.52 24.16 10.56
C LEU A 160 -11.28 25.42 9.72
N ARG A 161 -10.02 25.66 9.35
CA ARG A 161 -9.59 26.82 8.54
C ARG A 161 -10.27 26.83 7.15
N PRO A 162 -10.35 27.99 6.48
CA PRO A 162 -10.83 28.07 5.09
C PRO A 162 -10.06 27.12 4.18
N LEU A 163 -10.78 26.40 3.30
CA LEU A 163 -10.21 25.38 2.40
C LEU A 163 -9.35 24.33 3.13
N GLY A 164 -9.63 24.14 4.42
CA GLY A 164 -8.84 23.32 5.33
C GLY A 164 -9.25 21.87 5.33
N THR A 165 -8.29 21.03 5.73
CA THR A 165 -8.48 19.59 5.90
C THR A 165 -7.99 19.18 7.28
N ILE A 166 -8.73 18.30 7.95
CA ILE A 166 -8.35 17.72 9.23
C ILE A 166 -8.66 16.23 9.26
N GLN A 167 -7.79 15.47 9.92
CA GLN A 167 -7.98 14.04 10.16
C GLN A 167 -8.49 13.81 11.58
N SER A 168 -9.44 12.89 11.71
CA SER A 168 -10.04 12.54 12.99
C SER A 168 -10.30 11.05 13.09
N ASN A 169 -9.87 10.45 14.20
CA ASN A 169 -9.99 9.02 14.44
C ASN A 169 -11.12 8.73 15.43
N LEU A 170 -11.90 7.69 15.15
CA LEU A 170 -12.96 7.14 16.00
C LEU A 170 -12.82 5.62 16.09
N THR A 171 -13.12 5.08 17.26
CA THR A 171 -13.10 3.63 17.51
C THR A 171 -14.47 3.20 18.00
N VAL A 172 -15.13 2.29 17.30
CA VAL A 172 -16.39 1.66 17.72
C VAL A 172 -16.09 0.22 18.15
N GLN A 173 -16.56 -0.17 19.33
CA GLN A 173 -16.45 -1.53 19.83
C GLN A 173 -17.83 -2.17 19.85
N LEU A 174 -17.95 -3.34 19.24
CA LEU A 174 -19.16 -4.15 19.17
C LEU A 174 -18.92 -5.45 19.91
N ASP A 175 -19.65 -5.64 21.00
CA ASP A 175 -19.66 -6.88 21.77
C ASP A 175 -20.88 -7.69 21.39
N PHE A 176 -20.69 -8.97 21.20
CA PHE A 176 -21.72 -9.86 20.74
C PHE A 176 -21.65 -11.17 21.48
N ASN A 177 -22.80 -11.63 21.98
CA ASN A 177 -22.87 -12.83 22.81
C ASN A 177 -23.73 -13.93 22.18
N GLU A 178 -23.85 -15.08 22.84
CA GLU A 178 -24.71 -16.22 22.42
C GLU A 178 -26.14 -15.83 22.00
N ASN A 179 -26.67 -14.76 22.58
CA ASN A 179 -28.01 -14.24 22.27
C ASN A 179 -28.06 -13.44 20.96
N SER A 180 -26.93 -12.96 20.45
CA SER A 180 -26.84 -12.20 19.21
C SER A 180 -26.87 -13.11 17.97
N MET A 181 -27.60 -12.68 16.93
CA MET A 181 -27.67 -13.46 15.69
C MET A 181 -26.33 -13.57 14.98
N ALA A 182 -25.52 -12.51 15.04
CA ALA A 182 -24.18 -12.52 14.48
C ALA A 182 -23.26 -13.54 15.21
N TYR A 183 -23.48 -13.84 16.50
CA TYR A 183 -22.77 -14.91 17.22
C TYR A 183 -23.09 -16.25 16.61
N ARG A 184 -24.39 -16.53 16.50
CA ARG A 184 -24.90 -17.80 15.97
C ARG A 184 -24.50 -17.99 14.50
N ALA A 185 -24.49 -16.90 13.72
CA ALA A 185 -24.03 -16.92 12.34
C ALA A 185 -22.51 -17.18 12.25
N CYS A 186 -21.70 -16.59 13.14
CA CYS A 186 -20.27 -16.87 13.19
C CYS A 186 -19.92 -18.26 13.77
N GLN A 187 -20.78 -18.85 14.60
CA GLN A 187 -20.65 -20.22 15.13
C GLN A 187 -21.14 -21.31 14.16
N GLY A 188 -21.69 -20.92 13.00
CA GLY A 188 -22.16 -21.86 12.00
C GLY A 188 -21.06 -22.74 11.41
N ILE A 189 -21.44 -23.91 10.91
CA ILE A 189 -20.53 -24.89 10.27
C ILE A 189 -19.96 -24.34 8.94
N PHE A 190 -20.66 -23.40 8.30
CA PHE A 190 -20.27 -22.79 7.03
C PHE A 190 -19.63 -21.42 7.23
N ARG A 191 -18.69 -21.07 6.36
CA ARG A 191 -18.10 -19.71 6.32
C ARG A 191 -19.22 -18.69 6.09
N GLN A 192 -19.42 -17.80 7.06
CA GLN A 192 -20.40 -16.74 6.96
C GLN A 192 -19.68 -15.39 6.79
N MET A 193 -20.06 -14.66 5.75
CA MET A 193 -19.62 -13.28 5.57
C MET A 193 -20.66 -12.36 6.18
N LEU A 194 -20.28 -11.57 7.18
CA LEU A 194 -21.11 -10.54 7.77
C LEU A 194 -20.80 -9.21 7.10
N LEU A 195 -21.87 -8.51 6.70
CA LEU A 195 -21.78 -7.18 6.10
C LEU A 195 -22.20 -6.14 7.14
N PHE A 196 -21.25 -5.30 7.53
CA PHE A 196 -21.48 -4.17 8.42
C PHE A 196 -21.54 -2.89 7.61
N LYS A 197 -22.61 -2.13 7.83
CA LYS A 197 -22.76 -0.77 7.33
C LYS A 197 -22.22 0.19 8.38
N VAL A 198 -21.13 0.87 8.07
CA VAL A 198 -20.58 1.92 8.92
C VAL A 198 -20.98 3.28 8.38
N GLN A 199 -21.73 4.03 9.17
CA GLN A 199 -22.17 5.38 8.84
C GLN A 199 -21.49 6.37 9.79
N THR A 200 -20.66 7.26 9.24
CA THR A 200 -20.08 8.37 9.98
C THR A 200 -20.83 9.65 9.64
N ILE A 201 -21.24 10.39 10.68
CA ILE A 201 -21.98 11.64 10.59
C ILE A 201 -21.12 12.73 11.25
N LEU A 202 -20.81 13.76 10.50
CA LEU A 202 -20.19 14.98 10.98
C LEU A 202 -21.26 16.05 11.18
N THR A 203 -21.35 16.60 12.39
CA THR A 203 -22.13 17.80 12.68
C THR A 203 -21.19 18.99 12.81
N TYR A 204 -21.48 20.07 12.09
CA TYR A 204 -20.70 21.30 12.09
C TYR A 204 -21.63 22.51 12.06
N ALA A 205 -21.10 23.68 12.41
CA ALA A 205 -21.82 24.94 12.29
C ALA A 205 -21.10 25.92 11.37
N ASP A 206 -21.88 26.58 10.53
CA ASP A 206 -21.40 27.67 9.69
C ASP A 206 -20.95 28.84 10.55
N PHE A 207 -19.81 29.44 10.20
CA PHE A 207 -19.21 30.51 11.00
C PHE A 207 -20.01 31.82 11.00
N LEU A 208 -20.66 32.16 9.88
CA LEU A 208 -21.39 33.42 9.73
C LEU A 208 -22.85 33.35 10.19
N LEU A 209 -23.54 32.26 9.86
CA LEU A 209 -24.98 32.10 10.12
C LEU A 209 -25.28 31.29 11.39
N GLY A 210 -24.27 30.65 11.99
CA GLY A 210 -24.43 29.77 13.15
C GLY A 210 -25.33 28.55 12.90
N ARG A 211 -25.70 28.28 11.64
CA ARG A 211 -26.56 27.17 11.25
C ARG A 211 -25.83 25.86 11.46
N ILE A 212 -26.51 24.92 12.11
CA ILE A 212 -26.01 23.57 12.31
C ILE A 212 -26.33 22.76 11.06
N GLN A 213 -25.31 22.16 10.46
CA GLN A 213 -25.41 21.29 9.31
C GLN A 213 -24.83 19.92 9.63
N THR A 214 -25.24 18.91 8.87
CA THR A 214 -24.71 17.57 8.95
C THR A 214 -24.28 17.08 7.58
N THR A 215 -23.18 16.34 7.55
CA THR A 215 -22.73 15.59 6.37
C THR A 215 -22.42 14.17 6.81
N ASN A 216 -22.67 13.20 5.96
CA ASN A 216 -22.44 11.80 6.28
C ASN A 216 -21.64 11.10 5.18
N ASN A 217 -21.00 10.01 5.57
CA ASN A 217 -20.41 9.07 4.65
C ASN A 217 -20.69 7.66 5.14
N VAL A 218 -20.98 6.76 4.20
CA VAL A 218 -21.29 5.36 4.47
C VAL A 218 -20.23 4.50 3.82
N SER A 219 -19.68 3.58 4.61
CA SER A 219 -18.77 2.55 4.13
C SER A 219 -19.31 1.18 4.50
N TYR A 220 -19.06 0.20 3.65
CA TYR A 220 -19.45 -1.18 3.88
C TYR A 220 -18.20 -1.98 4.25
N GLN A 221 -18.29 -2.77 5.30
CA GLN A 221 -17.21 -3.60 5.79
C GLN A 221 -17.63 -5.05 5.83
N TYR A 222 -16.83 -5.90 5.20
CA TYR A 222 -17.02 -7.34 5.24
C TYR A 222 -16.18 -7.91 6.36
N VAL A 223 -16.83 -8.63 7.27
CA VAL A 223 -16.18 -9.41 8.32
C VAL A 223 -16.46 -10.86 8.03
N LEU A 224 -15.41 -11.62 7.73
CA LEU A 224 -15.51 -13.06 7.52
C LEU A 224 -15.48 -13.73 8.89
N CYS A 225 -16.57 -14.37 9.27
CA CYS A 225 -16.54 -15.32 10.37
C CYS A 225 -15.74 -16.54 9.87
N ASN A 226 -14.69 -16.89 10.60
CA ASN A 226 -13.80 -18.05 10.45
C ASN A 226 -12.45 -17.82 9.73
N ARG A 227 -11.37 -17.94 10.50
CA ARG A 227 -10.02 -18.36 10.08
C ARG A 227 -9.97 -19.89 10.16
N GLY A 228 -9.84 -20.60 9.02
CA GLY A 228 -9.40 -22.02 8.85
C GLY A 228 -9.97 -23.08 9.82
N GLU A 229 -10.54 -24.22 9.43
CA GLU A 229 -10.27 -25.13 8.33
C GLU A 229 -11.51 -26.04 8.16
N TRP A 230 -11.62 -26.67 7.01
CA TRP A 230 -12.46 -27.85 6.85
C TRP A 230 -12.00 -28.94 7.83
N LYS A 231 -12.86 -29.38 8.75
CA LYS A 231 -12.78 -30.78 9.19
C LYS A 231 -13.48 -31.61 8.11
N PRO A 232 -12.83 -32.64 7.54
CA PRO A 232 -13.53 -33.59 6.68
C PRO A 232 -14.67 -34.20 7.50
N HIS A 233 -15.79 -34.47 6.84
CA HIS A 233 -16.85 -35.31 7.39
C HIS A 233 -16.25 -36.60 7.97
N GLU A 234 -16.22 -36.73 9.30
CA GLU A 234 -16.18 -38.04 9.93
C GLU A 234 -17.62 -38.45 10.26
N THR A 235 -18.13 -39.25 9.34
CA THR A 235 -18.68 -40.58 9.58
C THR A 235 -19.53 -40.77 10.83
N ILE A 236 -20.81 -41.04 10.57
CA ILE A 236 -21.74 -41.86 11.33
C ILE A 236 -21.04 -42.70 12.43
N LEU A 237 -21.48 -42.44 13.67
CA LEU A 237 -21.24 -43.26 14.85
C LEU A 237 -21.31 -44.76 14.52
N VAL A 238 -20.17 -45.44 14.65
CA VAL A 238 -20.14 -46.86 14.98
C VAL A 238 -19.35 -47.00 16.27
N ASN A 239 -20.07 -47.35 17.33
CA ASN A 239 -19.53 -47.76 18.62
C ASN A 239 -18.56 -48.93 18.44
N MET A 240 -17.31 -48.77 18.88
CA MET A 240 -16.56 -49.88 19.49
C MET A 240 -15.77 -49.34 20.68
N THR A 241 -16.21 -49.76 21.85
CA THR A 241 -15.46 -49.81 23.11
C THR A 241 -14.17 -50.61 22.93
N THR A 242 -13.03 -50.08 23.41
CA THR A 242 -12.03 -50.82 24.20
C THR A 242 -10.91 -49.86 24.67
N THR A 243 -10.76 -49.79 25.99
CA THR A 243 -9.51 -49.79 26.78
C THR A 243 -8.18 -49.70 26.01
N ASP A 244 -7.34 -48.71 26.28
CA ASP A 244 -6.23 -48.83 27.26
C ASP A 244 -5.36 -47.56 27.34
N ASN A 245 -4.72 -47.41 28.49
CA ASN A 245 -3.90 -46.28 28.93
C ASN A 245 -2.58 -46.13 28.15
N HIS A 246 -2.17 -44.89 27.85
CA HIS A 246 -0.88 -44.31 28.29
C HIS A 246 -0.76 -42.82 27.93
N ASP A 247 -0.55 -42.02 28.98
CA ASP A 247 0.26 -40.81 29.12
C ASP A 247 0.34 -39.70 28.04
N ASP A 248 0.06 -38.50 28.56
CA ASP A 248 0.75 -37.22 28.41
C ASP A 248 0.43 -36.24 27.26
N ASP A 249 -0.33 -35.20 27.68
CA ASP A 249 0.04 -33.79 27.57
C ASP A 249 0.38 -33.20 26.18
N VAL A 250 -0.58 -33.25 25.26
CA VAL A 250 -0.66 -32.27 24.18
C VAL A 250 -2.14 -31.98 23.92
N LYS A 251 -2.57 -30.71 24.08
CA LYS A 251 -3.73 -30.02 23.44
C LYS A 251 -4.46 -29.07 24.39
N GLN A 252 -3.84 -27.94 24.75
CA GLN A 252 -4.63 -26.75 25.14
C GLN A 252 -3.86 -25.42 25.02
N TYR A 253 -2.52 -25.44 24.99
CA TYR A 253 -1.70 -24.23 25.00
C TYR A 253 -1.58 -23.48 23.66
N ASP A 254 -2.00 -24.09 22.55
CA ASP A 254 -1.69 -23.59 21.20
C ASP A 254 -2.57 -22.42 20.72
N SER A 255 -3.86 -22.38 21.02
CA SER A 255 -4.74 -21.36 20.42
C SER A 255 -4.55 -19.95 21.00
N VAL A 256 -4.14 -19.85 22.27
CA VAL A 256 -3.95 -18.56 22.98
C VAL A 256 -2.72 -17.81 22.46
N GLN A 257 -1.62 -18.53 22.23
CA GLN A 257 -0.40 -17.91 21.70
C GLN A 257 -0.64 -17.39 20.29
N GLU A 258 -1.27 -18.18 19.41
CA GLU A 258 -1.47 -17.80 18.00
C GLU A 258 -2.33 -16.53 17.82
N ALA A 259 -3.34 -16.32 18.67
CA ALA A 259 -4.20 -15.14 18.62
C ALA A 259 -3.52 -13.87 19.15
N SER A 260 -2.84 -13.96 20.31
CA SER A 260 -2.00 -12.87 20.85
C SER A 260 -0.95 -12.40 19.82
N TRP A 261 -0.32 -13.36 19.17
CA TRP A 261 0.62 -13.12 18.08
C TRP A 261 0.01 -12.34 16.92
N THR A 262 -1.21 -12.70 16.52
CA THR A 262 -1.84 -12.08 15.37
C THR A 262 -2.27 -10.64 15.66
N TYR A 263 -2.72 -10.34 16.87
CA TYR A 263 -2.98 -8.96 17.31
C TYR A 263 -1.68 -8.13 17.32
N THR A 264 -0.62 -8.69 17.91
CA THR A 264 0.68 -8.02 18.00
C THR A 264 1.27 -7.73 16.63
N MET A 265 1.20 -8.68 15.69
CA MET A 265 1.64 -8.49 14.30
C MET A 265 0.84 -7.43 13.54
N LYS A 266 -0.49 -7.37 13.72
CA LYS A 266 -1.32 -6.32 13.10
C LYS A 266 -0.99 -4.94 13.66
N TYR A 267 -0.79 -4.82 14.97
CA TYR A 267 -0.38 -3.56 15.59
C TYR A 267 1.01 -3.12 15.13
N PHE A 268 1.97 -4.05 15.11
CA PHE A 268 3.29 -3.83 14.55
C PHE A 268 3.21 -3.30 13.13
N TYR A 269 2.44 -3.96 12.24
CA TYR A 269 2.30 -3.54 10.85
C TYR A 269 1.80 -2.10 10.70
N PHE A 270 0.79 -1.70 11.47
CA PHE A 270 0.27 -0.33 11.42
C PHE A 270 1.34 0.70 11.81
N LYS A 271 2.11 0.40 12.86
CA LYS A 271 3.27 1.22 13.25
C LYS A 271 4.40 1.14 12.24
N PHE A 272 4.53 0.01 11.55
CA PHE A 272 5.60 -0.26 10.60
C PHE A 272 5.52 0.63 9.37
N GLN A 273 4.35 0.72 8.76
CA GLN A 273 4.10 1.61 7.63
C GLN A 273 4.40 3.07 7.98
N GLN A 274 3.87 3.54 9.11
CA GLN A 274 4.10 4.92 9.58
C GLN A 274 5.59 5.21 9.75
N ARG A 275 6.31 4.30 10.41
CA ARG A 275 7.72 4.50 10.71
C ARG A 275 8.62 4.44 9.48
N ILE A 276 8.35 3.53 8.54
CA ILE A 276 9.08 3.45 7.27
C ILE A 276 8.88 4.72 6.44
N GLU A 277 7.65 5.25 6.40
CA GLU A 277 7.34 6.53 5.73
C GLU A 277 8.04 7.72 6.41
N ASP A 278 7.99 7.80 7.74
CA ASP A 278 8.53 8.91 8.52
C ASP A 278 10.07 8.94 8.55
N GLU A 279 10.70 7.79 8.76
CA GLU A 279 12.16 7.69 8.91
C GLU A 279 12.89 7.64 7.55
N LYS A 280 12.16 7.53 6.43
CA LYS A 280 12.71 7.37 5.07
C LYS A 280 13.84 6.33 5.00
N ILE A 281 13.71 5.27 5.80
CA ILE A 281 14.73 4.21 5.96
C ILE A 281 15.05 3.57 4.61
N VAL A 282 14.04 3.51 3.73
CA VAL A 282 14.11 2.85 2.45
C VAL A 282 13.97 3.89 1.35
N GLU A 283 14.92 3.91 0.41
CA GLU A 283 14.73 4.59 -0.87
C GLU A 283 13.66 3.83 -1.66
N HIS A 284 12.39 4.23 -1.53
CA HIS A 284 11.28 3.57 -2.24
C HIS A 284 11.41 3.65 -3.77
N ASN A 285 12.29 4.54 -4.25
CA ASN A 285 12.64 4.71 -5.67
C ASN A 285 13.98 4.04 -6.01
N VAL A 286 14.28 2.84 -5.50
CA VAL A 286 15.40 2.07 -6.05
C VAL A 286 15.04 1.75 -7.50
N LYS A 287 15.52 2.57 -8.44
CA LYS A 287 15.56 2.19 -9.84
C LYS A 287 16.30 0.87 -9.90
N LEU A 288 15.63 -0.18 -10.36
CA LEU A 288 16.23 -1.48 -10.62
C LEU A 288 17.25 -1.32 -11.75
N THR A 289 18.44 -0.84 -11.41
CA THR A 289 19.58 -0.81 -12.31
C THR A 289 20.29 -2.14 -12.16
N LEU A 290 20.06 -3.05 -13.11
CA LEU A 290 20.85 -4.25 -13.26
C LEU A 290 22.33 -3.86 -13.39
N PRO A 291 23.23 -4.37 -12.54
CA PRO A 291 24.66 -4.15 -12.73
C PRO A 291 25.12 -4.87 -14.00
N ASN A 292 25.55 -4.11 -15.01
CA ASN A 292 26.27 -4.58 -16.20
C ASN A 292 25.62 -5.71 -17.03
N TYR A 293 24.41 -5.48 -17.55
CA TYR A 293 23.98 -6.17 -18.77
C TYR A 293 24.33 -5.30 -19.99
N ASN A 294 25.34 -5.71 -20.75
CA ASN A 294 25.74 -5.03 -21.97
C ASN A 294 24.60 -5.09 -23.02
N ASN A 295 24.17 -3.91 -23.47
CA ASN A 295 23.51 -3.60 -24.75
C ASN A 295 22.26 -4.37 -25.22
N TYR A 296 21.55 -5.10 -24.36
CA TYR A 296 20.18 -5.52 -24.67
C TYR A 296 19.20 -4.81 -23.73
N THR A 297 18.53 -3.80 -24.30
CA THR A 297 17.41 -3.02 -23.74
C THR A 297 17.44 -2.79 -22.24
N ARG A 298 17.86 -1.58 -21.89
CA ARG A 298 17.59 -0.87 -20.63
C ARG A 298 16.05 -0.76 -20.42
N GLN A 299 15.35 -1.87 -20.22
CA GLN A 299 13.99 -1.86 -19.69
C GLN A 299 14.13 -1.38 -18.25
N GLN A 300 13.84 -0.11 -18.05
CA GLN A 300 13.59 0.45 -16.73
C GLN A 300 12.37 -0.30 -16.18
N PHE A 301 12.59 -1.32 -15.36
CA PHE A 301 11.51 -1.93 -14.60
C PHE A 301 11.06 -0.87 -13.59
N THR A 302 10.00 -0.14 -13.92
CA THR A 302 9.44 0.90 -13.04
C THR A 302 8.65 0.28 -11.88
N GLU A 303 8.00 -0.88 -12.09
CA GLU A 303 7.39 -1.72 -11.04
C GLU A 303 7.35 -3.19 -11.51
N ILE A 304 7.46 -4.15 -10.58
CA ILE A 304 7.36 -5.59 -10.88
C ILE A 304 5.88 -6.02 -10.83
N PRO A 305 5.36 -6.75 -11.84
CA PRO A 305 3.91 -6.84 -12.09
C PRO A 305 3.20 -7.96 -11.30
N TYR A 306 3.58 -8.23 -10.04
CA TYR A 306 2.84 -9.21 -9.24
C TYR A 306 2.67 -8.79 -7.78
N ARG A 307 1.56 -9.25 -7.19
CA ARG A 307 1.16 -8.97 -5.81
C ARG A 307 1.02 -10.29 -5.07
N TYR A 308 1.92 -10.59 -4.14
CA TYR A 308 1.84 -11.80 -3.29
C TYR A 308 0.48 -11.93 -2.59
N SER A 309 -0.18 -10.79 -2.29
CA SER A 309 -1.52 -10.74 -1.70
C SER A 309 -2.64 -11.32 -2.57
N THR A 310 -2.41 -11.52 -3.86
CA THR A 310 -3.38 -12.12 -4.79
C THR A 310 -3.30 -13.63 -4.84
N TRP A 311 -2.23 -14.23 -4.29
CA TRP A 311 -2.02 -15.67 -4.33
C TRP A 311 -2.97 -16.37 -3.37
N ARG A 312 -3.61 -17.43 -3.85
CA ARG A 312 -4.51 -18.26 -3.05
C ARG A 312 -3.69 -19.29 -2.29
N SER A 313 -4.18 -19.78 -1.15
CA SER A 313 -3.52 -20.89 -0.44
C SER A 313 -3.99 -22.23 -0.99
N SER A 314 -3.05 -23.10 -1.37
CA SER A 314 -3.34 -24.50 -1.71
C SER A 314 -3.68 -25.30 -0.45
N PRO A 315 -4.62 -26.27 -0.52
CA PRO A 315 -4.88 -27.21 0.57
C PRO A 315 -3.79 -28.28 0.76
N ASN A 316 -2.96 -28.54 -0.26
CA ASN A 316 -1.88 -29.54 -0.18
C ASN A 316 -0.60 -28.93 0.40
N LEU A 317 -0.27 -27.70 -0.01
CA LEU A 317 0.84 -26.94 0.55
C LEU A 317 0.36 -25.53 0.82
N ALA A 318 -0.07 -25.31 2.07
CA ALA A 318 -0.62 -24.04 2.49
C ALA A 318 0.44 -22.94 2.50
N ARG A 319 0.00 -21.72 2.18
CA ARG A 319 0.87 -20.56 2.24
C ARG A 319 1.24 -20.30 3.71
N ARG A 320 2.53 -20.17 4.00
CA ARG A 320 3.02 -19.92 5.37
C ARG A 320 3.10 -18.44 5.71
N LEU A 321 3.55 -17.61 4.78
CA LEU A 321 3.62 -16.17 5.00
C LEU A 321 2.24 -15.53 4.78
N THR A 322 1.86 -14.63 5.68
CA THR A 322 0.81 -13.67 5.36
C THR A 322 1.34 -12.63 4.37
N SER A 323 0.44 -11.86 3.76
CA SER A 323 0.85 -10.74 2.89
C SER A 323 1.63 -9.66 3.65
N PHE A 324 1.47 -9.60 4.98
CA PHE A 324 2.22 -8.69 5.84
C PHE A 324 3.60 -9.22 6.16
N ASP A 325 3.74 -10.52 6.45
CA ASP A 325 5.05 -11.13 6.68
C ASP A 325 5.93 -10.98 5.44
N HIS A 326 5.38 -11.28 4.26
CA HIS A 326 6.03 -11.06 2.97
C HIS A 326 6.51 -9.61 2.79
N TYR A 327 5.66 -8.63 3.12
CA TYR A 327 6.02 -7.22 3.04
C TYR A 327 7.19 -6.87 3.97
N ILE A 328 7.13 -7.29 5.24
CA ILE A 328 8.16 -7.02 6.24
C ILE A 328 9.49 -7.67 5.83
N TYR A 329 9.45 -8.94 5.41
CA TYR A 329 10.62 -9.63 4.85
C TYR A 329 11.23 -8.87 3.69
N THR A 330 10.39 -8.41 2.76
CA THR A 330 10.85 -7.68 1.59
C THR A 330 11.52 -6.35 1.98
N GLU A 331 10.96 -5.59 2.91
CA GLU A 331 11.58 -4.36 3.40
C GLU A 331 12.92 -4.62 4.11
N LEU A 332 12.98 -5.67 4.95
CA LEU A 332 14.22 -6.08 5.60
C LEU A 332 15.29 -6.45 4.57
N LEU A 333 14.93 -7.18 3.52
CA LEU A 333 15.86 -7.54 2.44
C LEU A 333 16.31 -6.32 1.63
N ILE A 334 15.45 -5.32 1.39
CA ILE A 334 15.86 -4.07 0.73
C ILE A 334 16.93 -3.34 1.55
N ILE A 335 16.73 -3.24 2.86
CA ILE A 335 17.70 -2.59 3.76
C ILE A 335 19.02 -3.36 3.76
N LEU A 336 18.97 -4.69 3.89
CA LEU A 336 20.16 -5.54 3.91
C LEU A 336 20.90 -5.53 2.56
N ASP A 337 20.21 -5.64 1.42
CA ASP A 337 20.82 -5.54 0.08
C ASP A 337 21.51 -4.19 -0.11
N HIS A 338 20.82 -3.08 0.18
CA HIS A 338 21.42 -1.75 0.06
C HIS A 338 22.67 -1.62 0.93
N PHE A 339 22.60 -2.07 2.18
CA PHE A 339 23.70 -2.04 3.12
C PHE A 339 24.88 -2.92 2.66
N PHE A 340 24.64 -4.17 2.26
CA PHE A 340 25.67 -5.08 1.79
C PHE A 340 26.34 -4.56 0.51
N ARG A 341 25.58 -4.03 -0.45
CA ARG A 341 26.14 -3.43 -1.66
C ARG A 341 26.99 -2.20 -1.36
N ARG A 342 26.50 -1.29 -0.52
CA ARG A 342 27.23 -0.07 -0.12
C ARG A 342 28.57 -0.40 0.54
N HIS A 343 28.61 -1.46 1.34
CA HIS A 343 29.81 -1.88 2.07
C HIS A 343 30.61 -2.99 1.38
N GLN A 344 30.26 -3.36 0.15
CA GLN A 344 30.92 -4.41 -0.62
C GLN A 344 31.01 -5.74 0.16
N ILE A 345 29.93 -6.11 0.85
CA ILE A 345 29.80 -7.39 1.54
C ILE A 345 29.30 -8.42 0.53
N THR A 346 30.06 -9.50 0.34
CA THR A 346 29.67 -10.54 -0.61
C THR A 346 28.61 -11.44 0.01
N TYR A 347 27.43 -11.48 -0.59
CA TYR A 347 26.32 -12.32 -0.15
C TYR A 347 25.53 -12.90 -1.32
N LEU A 348 24.75 -13.94 -1.06
CA LEU A 348 23.84 -14.56 -2.02
C LEU A 348 22.62 -15.16 -1.31
N ILE A 349 21.49 -15.26 -2.01
CA ILE A 349 20.36 -16.09 -1.56
C ILE A 349 20.70 -17.58 -1.67
N THR A 350 20.20 -18.39 -0.73
CA THR A 350 20.47 -19.82 -0.65
C THR A 350 19.20 -20.61 -0.30
N ASP A 351 19.30 -21.94 -0.26
CA ASP A 351 18.29 -22.84 0.33
C ASP A 351 16.85 -22.57 -0.19
N GLY A 352 15.86 -22.45 0.71
CA GLY A 352 14.45 -22.27 0.34
C GLY A 352 14.21 -20.95 -0.40
N THR A 353 14.98 -19.92 -0.04
CA THR A 353 14.94 -18.60 -0.69
C THR A 353 15.39 -18.67 -2.16
N LEU A 354 16.51 -19.36 -2.43
CA LEU A 354 16.99 -19.57 -3.80
C LEU A 354 15.99 -20.41 -4.62
N LEU A 355 15.38 -21.43 -4.01
CA LEU A 355 14.39 -22.26 -4.68
C LEU A 355 13.11 -21.49 -4.99
N GLY A 356 12.66 -20.61 -4.10
CA GLY A 356 11.55 -19.69 -4.36
C GLY A 356 11.86 -18.78 -5.55
N SER A 357 13.01 -18.10 -5.51
CA SER A 357 13.49 -17.28 -6.63
C SER A 357 13.59 -18.08 -7.94
N TYR A 358 13.96 -19.35 -7.87
CA TYR A 358 14.02 -20.22 -9.04
C TYR A 358 12.61 -20.63 -9.48
N THR A 359 11.71 -21.07 -8.62
CA THR A 359 10.47 -21.75 -9.03
C THR A 359 9.27 -20.82 -9.17
N HIS A 360 9.27 -19.69 -8.46
CA HIS A 360 8.14 -18.77 -8.35
C HIS A 360 8.55 -17.30 -8.59
N HIS A 361 9.85 -17.03 -8.79
CA HIS A 361 10.43 -15.68 -8.78
C HIS A 361 10.14 -14.89 -7.49
N ASP A 362 9.72 -15.55 -6.41
CA ASP A 362 9.31 -14.97 -5.14
C ASP A 362 9.60 -15.98 -4.01
N PHE A 363 9.14 -15.72 -2.79
CA PHE A 363 9.17 -16.72 -1.72
C PHE A 363 8.53 -18.04 -2.16
N LEU A 364 9.06 -19.15 -1.66
CA LEU A 364 8.33 -20.41 -1.70
C LEU A 364 7.03 -20.24 -0.91
N PRO A 365 5.85 -20.53 -1.49
CA PRO A 365 4.59 -20.22 -0.81
C PRO A 365 4.46 -20.87 0.57
N TRP A 366 4.99 -22.09 0.72
CA TRP A 366 4.91 -22.91 1.94
C TRP A 366 6.17 -22.84 2.83
N ASP A 367 7.00 -21.81 2.64
CA ASP A 367 8.21 -21.54 3.44
C ASP A 367 7.99 -20.27 4.28
N ASP A 368 8.55 -20.21 5.48
CA ASP A 368 8.29 -19.12 6.44
C ASP A 368 9.52 -18.30 6.87
N ASP A 369 10.68 -18.54 6.25
CA ASP A 369 11.96 -17.89 6.52
C ASP A 369 12.65 -17.37 5.24
N VAL A 370 13.80 -16.71 5.45
CA VAL A 370 14.68 -16.25 4.37
C VAL A 370 16.13 -16.55 4.74
N ASP A 371 16.85 -17.14 3.80
CA ASP A 371 18.23 -17.59 3.97
C ASP A 371 19.18 -16.81 3.06
N LEU A 372 20.18 -16.17 3.67
CA LEU A 372 21.31 -15.56 3.00
C LEU A 372 22.61 -16.30 3.38
N ARG A 373 23.53 -16.40 2.43
CA ARG A 373 24.91 -16.82 2.66
C ARG A 373 25.84 -15.62 2.48
N VAL A 374 26.70 -15.38 3.46
CA VAL A 374 27.69 -14.29 3.48
C VAL A 374 29.10 -14.87 3.58
N SER A 375 30.07 -14.23 2.92
CA SER A 375 31.48 -14.61 3.07
C SER A 375 31.93 -14.47 4.52
N ASN A 376 32.55 -15.50 5.08
CA ASN A 376 33.06 -15.44 6.45
C ASN A 376 34.13 -14.36 6.65
N ARG A 377 34.87 -14.02 5.59
CA ARG A 377 35.82 -12.89 5.61
C ARG A 377 35.13 -11.57 5.94
N ASP A 378 33.87 -11.43 5.56
CA ASP A 378 33.06 -10.25 5.84
C ASP A 378 32.28 -10.34 7.16
N ARG A 379 32.18 -11.51 7.80
CA ARG A 379 31.32 -11.74 8.98
C ARG A 379 31.51 -10.68 10.07
N GLN A 380 32.73 -10.56 10.62
CA GLN A 380 32.98 -9.64 11.73
C GLN A 380 32.85 -8.18 11.29
N ARG A 381 33.31 -7.86 10.07
CA ARG A 381 33.22 -6.52 9.48
C ARG A 381 31.76 -6.10 9.33
N MET A 382 30.92 -6.98 8.79
CA MET A 382 29.48 -6.81 8.62
C MET A 382 28.80 -6.55 9.97
N LEU A 383 29.02 -7.41 10.97
CA LEU A 383 28.39 -7.26 12.29
C LEU A 383 28.77 -5.93 12.96
N ASN A 384 30.04 -5.53 12.86
CA ASN A 384 30.51 -4.23 13.36
C ASN A 384 29.84 -3.06 12.62
N LEU A 385 29.73 -3.11 11.29
CA LEU A 385 29.08 -2.05 10.52
C LEU A 385 27.56 -1.98 10.78
N VAL A 386 26.89 -3.13 10.92
CA VAL A 386 25.44 -3.18 11.23
C VAL A 386 25.17 -2.58 12.61
N SER A 387 25.98 -2.90 13.62
CA SER A 387 25.87 -2.31 14.95
C SER A 387 26.23 -0.82 15.00
N GLN A 388 26.99 -0.30 14.04
CA GLN A 388 27.31 1.13 13.95
C GLN A 388 26.21 1.91 13.21
N GLU A 389 25.78 1.43 12.05
CA GLU A 389 24.91 2.18 11.13
C GLU A 389 23.43 1.82 11.27
N LEU A 390 23.10 0.58 11.61
CA LEU A 390 21.73 0.05 11.59
C LEU A 390 21.18 -0.30 12.98
N ARG A 391 21.91 -0.04 14.08
CA ARG A 391 21.50 -0.44 15.45
C ARG A 391 20.09 -0.02 15.91
N ASN A 392 19.56 1.07 15.36
CA ASN A 392 18.22 1.56 15.71
C ASN A 392 17.11 1.00 14.81
N ILE A 393 17.51 0.28 13.75
CA ILE A 393 16.65 -0.23 12.67
C ILE A 393 16.63 -1.75 12.69
N ILE A 394 17.79 -2.39 12.80
CA ILE A 394 17.97 -3.84 12.77
C ILE A 394 18.66 -4.31 14.05
N SER A 395 18.15 -5.39 14.61
CA SER A 395 18.80 -6.18 15.65
C SER A 395 19.35 -7.47 15.06
N VAL A 396 20.41 -7.96 15.67
CA VAL A 396 21.09 -9.20 15.30
C VAL A 396 21.12 -10.09 16.52
N ALA A 397 20.67 -11.34 16.37
CA ALA A 397 20.79 -12.37 17.40
C ALA A 397 21.72 -13.48 16.93
N ASP A 398 22.58 -13.94 17.83
CA ASP A 398 23.44 -15.10 17.62
C ASP A 398 22.62 -16.38 17.80
N VAL A 399 22.66 -17.25 16.79
CA VAL A 399 22.07 -18.59 16.89
C VAL A 399 23.21 -19.60 16.87
N THR A 400 23.36 -20.32 17.97
CA THR A 400 24.35 -21.39 18.09
C THR A 400 23.63 -22.71 18.18
N GLU A 401 23.69 -23.48 17.10
CA GLU A 401 23.20 -24.85 17.06
C GLU A 401 24.37 -25.83 17.19
N GLU A 402 24.06 -27.12 17.42
CA GLU A 402 25.04 -28.21 17.48
C GLU A 402 25.95 -28.24 16.25
N TYR A 403 25.50 -27.70 15.11
CA TYR A 403 26.19 -27.72 13.81
C TYR A 403 26.62 -26.34 13.31
N GLY A 404 26.66 -25.33 14.18
CA GLY A 404 27.33 -24.07 13.89
C GLY A 404 26.60 -22.80 14.31
N THR A 405 27.29 -21.66 14.09
CA THR A 405 26.78 -20.34 14.44
C THR A 405 26.39 -19.55 13.20
N TYR A 406 25.14 -19.13 13.15
CA TYR A 406 24.61 -18.17 12.19
C TYR A 406 23.92 -17.03 12.94
N HIS A 407 23.41 -16.02 12.22
CA HIS A 407 22.74 -14.90 12.88
C HIS A 407 21.37 -14.64 12.27
N LYS A 408 20.45 -14.23 13.13
CA LYS A 408 19.11 -13.77 12.75
C LYS A 408 19.09 -12.25 12.73
N PHE A 409 18.75 -11.69 11.58
CA PHE A 409 18.57 -10.26 11.39
C PHE A 409 17.08 -9.94 11.39
N TYR A 410 16.64 -9.00 12.21
CA TYR A 410 15.23 -8.68 12.38
C TYR A 410 15.02 -7.24 12.83
N PHE A 411 13.80 -6.75 12.69
CA PHE A 411 13.42 -5.47 13.27
C PHE A 411 13.26 -5.60 14.80
N PRO A 412 13.93 -4.79 15.65
CA PRO A 412 13.87 -4.92 17.12
C PRO A 412 12.46 -4.79 17.72
N TRP A 413 11.54 -4.25 16.94
CA TRP A 413 10.18 -3.91 17.31
C TRP A 413 9.17 -4.89 16.70
N SER A 414 9.62 -5.87 15.90
CA SER A 414 8.75 -6.96 15.48
C SER A 414 8.49 -7.91 16.64
N PRO A 415 7.38 -8.66 16.60
CA PRO A 415 7.01 -9.54 17.70
C PRO A 415 8.01 -10.69 17.90
N GLN A 416 8.28 -11.00 19.16
CA GLN A 416 9.30 -11.96 19.61
C GLN A 416 9.00 -13.39 19.13
N ALA A 417 9.90 -14.05 18.39
CA ALA A 417 9.72 -15.40 17.86
C ALA A 417 9.69 -16.46 18.97
N GLY A 418 8.58 -17.20 19.09
CA GLY A 418 8.36 -18.16 20.18
C GLY A 418 8.74 -17.61 21.58
N LYS A 419 9.72 -18.25 22.21
CA LYS A 419 10.33 -17.82 23.49
C LYS A 419 11.78 -17.34 23.34
N GLN A 420 12.22 -17.08 22.11
CA GLN A 420 13.61 -16.76 21.79
C GLN A 420 13.92 -15.29 22.05
N ASN A 421 15.19 -14.92 22.08
CA ASN A 421 15.62 -13.52 22.24
C ASN A 421 15.63 -12.72 20.91
N TRP A 422 15.15 -13.33 19.82
CA TRP A 422 14.93 -12.68 18.52
C TRP A 422 13.44 -12.55 18.17
N SER A 423 13.16 -11.78 17.13
CA SER A 423 11.79 -11.52 16.65
C SER A 423 11.55 -12.13 15.27
N TYR A 424 10.27 -12.35 14.96
CA TYR A 424 9.79 -12.75 13.63
C TYR A 424 9.05 -11.59 12.98
N PRO A 425 9.14 -11.37 11.65
CA PRO A 425 10.03 -12.03 10.67
C PRO A 425 11.53 -11.79 10.90
N CYS A 426 12.35 -12.79 10.58
CA CYS A 426 13.82 -12.72 10.63
C CYS A 426 14.49 -13.35 9.41
N VAL A 427 15.59 -12.74 8.95
CA VAL A 427 16.46 -13.25 7.89
C VAL A 427 17.64 -13.99 8.52
N ASP A 428 17.85 -15.24 8.11
CA ASP A 428 18.94 -16.09 8.56
C ASP A 428 20.18 -15.83 7.70
N VAL A 429 21.29 -15.49 8.35
CA VAL A 429 22.57 -15.20 7.70
C VAL A 429 23.58 -16.27 8.07
N PHE A 430 23.74 -17.23 7.15
CA PHE A 430 24.74 -18.28 7.20
C PHE A 430 26.07 -17.81 6.61
N TYR A 431 27.15 -18.50 6.96
CA TYR A 431 28.49 -18.16 6.49
C TYR A 431 29.13 -19.27 5.67
N PHE A 432 29.84 -18.87 4.62
CA PHE A 432 30.71 -19.78 3.88
C PHE A 432 32.17 -19.36 3.99
N ASP A 433 33.05 -20.36 4.07
CA ASP A 433 34.48 -20.19 3.86
C ASP A 433 34.85 -20.62 2.43
N GLU A 434 36.08 -20.31 2.02
CA GLU A 434 36.51 -20.52 0.66
C GLU A 434 38.02 -20.68 0.48
N ASN A 435 38.40 -21.51 -0.49
CA ASN A 435 39.77 -21.58 -1.02
C ASN A 435 39.83 -21.00 -2.44
N SER A 436 40.88 -21.31 -3.20
CA SER A 436 41.03 -20.82 -4.59
C SER A 436 39.99 -21.36 -5.57
N THR A 437 39.34 -22.49 -5.26
CA THR A 437 38.50 -23.24 -6.21
C THR A 437 37.09 -23.54 -5.70
N HIS A 438 36.85 -23.57 -4.39
CA HIS A 438 35.58 -23.99 -3.78
C HIS A 438 35.16 -23.07 -2.63
N ILE A 439 33.86 -23.12 -2.31
CA ILE A 439 33.24 -22.56 -1.10
C ILE A 439 32.51 -23.67 -0.32
N TRP A 440 32.40 -23.55 1.00
CA TRP A 440 31.65 -24.48 1.86
C TRP A 440 31.09 -23.76 3.08
N ARG A 441 30.02 -24.28 3.68
CA ARG A 441 29.44 -23.70 4.90
C ARG A 441 30.38 -23.94 6.09
N ILE A 442 30.45 -22.96 6.98
CA ILE A 442 31.22 -23.07 8.21
C ILE A 442 30.50 -23.94 9.24
N ASN A 443 31.27 -24.82 9.90
CA ASN A 443 30.85 -25.77 10.94
C ASN A 443 30.03 -26.98 10.46
N SER A 444 30.21 -27.42 9.21
CA SER A 444 29.91 -28.80 8.85
C SER A 444 30.92 -29.73 9.53
N ASP A 445 30.68 -30.13 10.78
CA ASP A 445 31.38 -31.27 11.37
C ASP A 445 31.21 -32.50 10.46
N GLU A 446 32.13 -33.46 10.50
CA GLU A 446 32.10 -34.72 9.71
C GLU A 446 30.74 -35.47 9.75
N LYS A 447 29.90 -35.20 10.76
CA LYS A 447 28.54 -35.78 10.89
C LYS A 447 27.45 -35.01 10.14
N SER A 448 27.66 -33.73 9.83
CA SER A 448 26.80 -32.90 8.99
C SER A 448 27.21 -33.06 7.52
N MET A 449 27.01 -34.26 6.98
CA MET A 449 27.29 -34.68 5.60
C MET A 449 26.51 -33.90 4.51
N ASN A 450 25.89 -32.75 4.84
CA ASN A 450 24.88 -32.07 4.02
C ASN A 450 25.34 -30.77 3.33
N ASP A 451 26.53 -30.21 3.63
CA ASP A 451 27.00 -28.96 3.00
C ASP A 451 28.38 -29.15 2.35
N CYS A 452 28.34 -29.81 1.19
CA CYS A 452 29.55 -30.19 0.46
C CYS A 452 30.23 -29.00 -0.22
N PRO A 453 31.58 -28.98 -0.31
CA PRO A 453 32.30 -27.92 -1.01
C PRO A 453 31.81 -27.76 -2.46
N VAL A 454 31.38 -26.55 -2.81
CA VAL A 454 30.86 -26.20 -4.13
C VAL A 454 31.92 -25.44 -4.92
N SER A 455 32.14 -25.83 -6.18
CA SER A 455 33.09 -25.12 -7.04
C SER A 455 32.66 -23.65 -7.21
N LYS A 456 33.61 -22.73 -7.00
CA LYS A 456 33.45 -21.30 -7.24
C LYS A 456 32.98 -21.00 -8.66
N HIS A 457 33.33 -21.83 -9.64
CA HIS A 457 32.90 -21.65 -11.03
C HIS A 457 31.38 -21.76 -11.21
N ASN A 458 30.72 -22.56 -10.38
CA ASN A 458 29.26 -22.75 -10.41
C ASN A 458 28.51 -21.66 -9.62
N ILE A 459 29.21 -20.96 -8.72
CA ILE A 459 28.63 -19.90 -7.88
C ILE A 459 28.89 -18.53 -8.49
N PHE A 460 30.13 -18.25 -8.87
CA PHE A 460 30.62 -16.93 -9.27
C PHE A 460 30.87 -16.81 -10.78
N PRO A 461 30.80 -15.58 -11.33
CA PRO A 461 30.24 -14.39 -10.71
C PRO A 461 28.75 -14.58 -10.39
N LEU A 462 28.31 -13.93 -9.32
CA LEU A 462 26.90 -13.97 -8.92
C LEU A 462 26.04 -13.36 -10.01
N VAL A 463 24.83 -13.87 -10.15
CA VAL A 463 23.81 -13.36 -11.08
C VAL A 463 22.67 -12.75 -10.28
N TRP A 464 22.05 -11.72 -10.82
CA TRP A 464 20.88 -11.11 -10.20
C TRP A 464 19.65 -11.93 -10.54
N ARG A 465 18.93 -12.45 -9.54
CA ARG A 465 17.66 -13.15 -9.74
C ARG A 465 16.53 -12.42 -9.04
N LEU A 466 15.34 -12.52 -9.64
CA LEU A 466 14.14 -11.92 -9.10
C LEU A 466 13.69 -12.69 -7.85
N PHE A 467 13.35 -11.96 -6.80
CA PHE A 467 12.79 -12.49 -5.56
C PHE A 467 11.82 -11.47 -4.98
N GLY A 468 10.53 -11.64 -5.21
CA GLY A 468 9.58 -10.60 -4.83
C GLY A 468 9.70 -9.40 -5.77
N ARG A 469 9.59 -8.21 -5.17
CA ARG A 469 9.81 -6.95 -5.88
C ARG A 469 11.28 -6.51 -5.89
N ILE A 470 12.23 -7.39 -5.57
CA ILE A 470 13.66 -7.08 -5.52
C ILE A 470 14.47 -8.07 -6.35
N TRP A 471 15.65 -7.62 -6.79
CA TRP A 471 16.66 -8.47 -7.40
C TRP A 471 17.74 -8.73 -6.37
N LEU A 472 18.06 -9.99 -6.13
CA LEU A 472 19.07 -10.40 -5.17
C LEU A 472 20.18 -11.20 -5.86
N PRO A 473 21.43 -11.13 -5.36
CA PRO A 473 22.51 -11.94 -5.87
C PRO A 473 22.27 -13.42 -5.59
N ALA A 474 22.49 -14.25 -6.59
CA ALA A 474 22.30 -15.69 -6.54
C ALA A 474 23.48 -16.40 -7.25
N PRO A 475 23.69 -17.70 -7.01
CA PRO A 475 24.65 -18.50 -7.76
C PRO A 475 24.39 -18.44 -9.27
N ARG A 476 25.46 -18.41 -10.07
CA ARG A 476 25.38 -18.54 -11.54
C ARG A 476 24.60 -19.79 -11.96
N GLU A 477 24.82 -20.92 -11.29
CA GLU A 477 24.15 -22.19 -11.58
C GLU A 477 23.24 -22.60 -10.40
N PRO A 478 21.99 -22.11 -10.30
CA PRO A 478 21.13 -22.38 -9.13
C PRO A 478 20.92 -23.87 -8.83
N LEU A 479 20.79 -24.70 -9.87
CA LEU A 479 20.55 -26.14 -9.70
C LEU A 479 21.68 -26.89 -9.00
N ILE A 480 22.93 -26.37 -9.02
CA ILE A 480 24.04 -27.05 -8.32
C ILE A 480 23.79 -27.12 -6.82
N ILE A 481 23.18 -26.07 -6.25
CA ILE A 481 22.90 -25.99 -4.81
C ILE A 481 21.89 -27.07 -4.44
N PHE A 482 20.84 -27.22 -5.24
CA PHE A 482 19.80 -28.23 -5.01
C PHE A 482 20.29 -29.66 -5.22
N GLU A 483 21.17 -29.88 -6.20
CA GLU A 483 21.82 -31.20 -6.42
C GLU A 483 22.66 -31.61 -5.22
N ILE A 484 23.43 -30.67 -4.66
CA ILE A 484 24.31 -30.90 -3.51
C ILE A 484 23.50 -31.20 -2.25
N HIS A 485 22.41 -30.48 -2.02
CA HIS A 485 21.49 -30.74 -0.91
C HIS A 485 20.55 -31.93 -1.15
N ARG A 486 20.73 -32.66 -2.25
CA ARG A 486 19.90 -33.83 -2.64
C ARG A 486 18.41 -33.53 -2.61
N TRP A 487 18.00 -32.37 -3.13
CA TRP A 487 16.59 -32.06 -3.35
C TRP A 487 16.13 -32.80 -4.61
N THR A 488 15.97 -34.12 -4.47
CA THR A 488 15.87 -35.06 -5.59
C THR A 488 14.57 -34.99 -6.39
N ALA A 489 13.62 -34.16 -5.96
CA ALA A 489 12.28 -34.12 -6.54
C ALA A 489 11.85 -32.75 -7.08
N ILE A 490 12.76 -31.79 -7.27
CA ILE A 490 12.36 -30.47 -7.81
C ILE A 490 11.75 -30.65 -9.20
N GLY A 491 10.48 -30.27 -9.34
CA GLY A 491 9.69 -30.46 -10.56
C GLY A 491 8.86 -31.74 -10.60
N GLU A 492 8.98 -32.61 -9.59
CA GLU A 492 8.13 -33.80 -9.40
C GLU A 492 7.30 -33.70 -8.12
N TRP A 493 7.96 -33.33 -7.01
CA TRP A 493 7.37 -33.12 -5.70
C TRP A 493 7.95 -31.89 -5.03
N TYR A 494 7.08 -31.12 -4.40
CA TYR A 494 7.45 -30.08 -3.47
C TYR A 494 7.16 -30.53 -2.05
N TYR A 495 8.00 -30.11 -1.11
CA TYR A 495 7.89 -30.46 0.30
C TYR A 495 7.88 -29.19 1.15
N ALA A 496 7.03 -29.16 2.18
CA ALA A 496 7.06 -28.16 3.22
C ALA A 496 7.76 -28.71 4.46
N LYS A 497 8.61 -27.87 5.07
CA LYS A 497 9.12 -28.14 6.40
C LYS A 497 8.00 -27.98 7.42
N ASN A 498 8.04 -28.80 8.46
CA ASN A 498 7.09 -28.74 9.58
C ASN A 498 7.53 -27.76 10.69
N TYR A 499 8.79 -27.31 10.66
CA TYR A 499 9.29 -26.26 11.53
C TYR A 499 8.63 -24.92 11.21
N SER A 500 8.26 -24.16 12.23
CA SER A 500 7.81 -22.77 12.07
C SER A 500 8.76 -21.83 12.79
N HIS A 501 9.37 -20.93 12.03
CA HIS A 501 10.25 -19.88 12.52
C HIS A 501 9.48 -18.80 13.28
N LYS A 502 8.18 -18.64 13.00
CA LYS A 502 7.31 -17.75 13.77
C LYS A 502 7.22 -18.16 15.24
N TYR A 503 7.08 -19.45 15.50
CA TYR A 503 6.91 -19.99 16.84
C TYR A 503 8.17 -20.68 17.40
N GLU A 504 9.22 -20.81 16.58
CA GLU A 504 10.49 -21.46 16.91
C GLU A 504 10.27 -22.89 17.43
N ARG A 505 9.43 -23.65 16.71
CA ARG A 505 9.05 -25.04 17.03
C ARG A 505 8.48 -25.78 15.83
N THR A 506 8.49 -27.11 15.93
CA THR A 506 7.82 -28.00 14.98
C THR A 506 6.30 -27.97 15.17
N LEU A 507 5.57 -27.82 14.06
CA LEU A 507 4.11 -27.90 14.01
C LEU A 507 3.66 -29.20 13.34
N SER A 508 2.47 -29.68 13.72
CA SER A 508 1.80 -30.74 12.96
C SER A 508 1.28 -30.18 11.63
N ILE A 509 1.62 -30.83 10.52
CA ILE A 509 1.10 -30.49 9.19
C ILE A 509 0.35 -31.68 8.62
N MET A 510 -0.87 -31.47 8.13
CA MET A 510 -1.68 -32.54 7.54
C MET A 510 -1.10 -33.05 6.23
N ASN A 511 -0.62 -32.13 5.39
CA ASN A 511 0.04 -32.42 4.13
C ASN A 511 1.40 -31.71 4.12
N ASP A 512 2.45 -32.46 3.83
CA ASP A 512 3.82 -31.97 3.77
C ASP A 512 4.38 -31.97 2.35
N ARG A 513 3.60 -32.42 1.36
CA ARG A 513 4.03 -32.52 -0.03
C ARG A 513 2.90 -32.34 -1.03
N ALA A 514 3.24 -31.86 -2.21
CA ALA A 514 2.34 -31.74 -3.36
C ALA A 514 3.10 -31.88 -4.68
N ARG A 515 2.39 -32.28 -5.74
CA ARG A 515 2.95 -32.25 -7.10
C ARG A 515 2.81 -30.84 -7.70
N PRO A 516 3.73 -30.38 -8.57
CA PRO A 516 3.68 -29.04 -9.14
C PRO A 516 2.33 -28.67 -9.78
N HIS A 517 1.72 -29.59 -10.53
CA HIS A 517 0.44 -29.33 -11.21
C HIS A 517 -0.75 -29.16 -10.26
N GLU A 518 -0.65 -29.67 -9.03
CA GLU A 518 -1.67 -29.45 -7.99
C GLU A 518 -1.59 -28.03 -7.41
N LEU A 519 -0.48 -27.33 -7.65
CA LEU A 519 -0.18 -26.01 -7.10
C LEU A 519 -0.40 -24.87 -8.10
N TYR A 520 -0.30 -25.14 -9.41
CA TYR A 520 -0.47 -24.15 -10.48
C TYR A 520 -1.78 -23.33 -10.42
N PRO A 521 -2.93 -23.88 -9.96
CA PRO A 521 -4.15 -23.08 -9.78
C PRO A 521 -4.08 -22.06 -8.62
N TYR A 522 -3.10 -22.16 -7.73
CA TYR A 522 -2.99 -21.37 -6.51
C TYR A 522 -1.80 -20.41 -6.52
N TYR A 523 -0.67 -20.88 -7.05
CA TYR A 523 0.60 -20.18 -7.04
C TYR A 523 1.15 -20.04 -8.47
N PRO A 524 1.61 -18.85 -8.87
CA PRO A 524 2.35 -18.68 -10.10
C PRO A 524 3.63 -19.53 -10.13
N TRP A 525 4.01 -20.03 -11.30
CA TRP A 525 5.20 -20.85 -11.47
C TRP A 525 6.04 -20.41 -12.65
N VAL A 526 7.32 -20.76 -12.62
CA VAL A 526 8.27 -20.42 -13.67
C VAL A 526 8.33 -21.51 -14.74
N GLN A 527 7.96 -21.16 -15.96
CA GLN A 527 8.21 -21.96 -17.15
C GLN A 527 9.49 -21.51 -17.84
N ARG A 528 10.31 -22.47 -18.29
CA ARG A 528 11.63 -22.20 -18.85
C ARG A 528 11.77 -22.71 -20.27
N SER A 529 12.43 -21.91 -21.11
CA SER A 529 12.86 -22.31 -22.45
C SER A 529 14.32 -21.89 -22.64
N CYS A 530 15.21 -22.85 -22.87
CA CYS A 530 16.65 -22.58 -23.02
C CYS A 530 17.17 -22.96 -24.39
N SER A 531 18.00 -22.08 -24.93
CA SER A 531 18.80 -22.26 -26.14
C SER A 531 20.23 -22.69 -25.79
N GLN A 532 21.12 -22.70 -26.78
CA GLN A 532 22.54 -22.98 -26.55
C GLN A 532 23.27 -21.88 -25.76
N THR A 533 22.74 -20.65 -25.72
CA THR A 533 23.42 -19.47 -25.16
C THR A 533 22.62 -18.76 -24.07
N HIS A 534 21.29 -18.84 -24.09
CA HIS A 534 20.42 -18.13 -23.16
C HIS A 534 19.23 -18.97 -22.69
N CYS A 535 18.72 -18.64 -21.52
CA CYS A 535 17.48 -19.16 -20.95
C CYS A 535 16.44 -18.05 -20.79
N ILE A 536 15.21 -18.32 -21.20
CA ILE A 536 14.04 -17.47 -20.99
C ILE A 536 13.22 -18.11 -19.87
N GLU A 537 12.98 -17.35 -18.81
CA GLU A 537 12.08 -17.72 -17.71
C GLU A 537 10.82 -16.86 -17.77
N GLN A 538 9.66 -17.50 -17.82
CA GLN A 538 8.36 -16.86 -17.83
C GLN A 538 7.62 -17.22 -16.55
N LEU A 539 7.20 -16.23 -15.77
CA LEU A 539 6.31 -16.46 -14.64
C LEU A 539 4.87 -16.56 -15.17
N ILE A 540 4.22 -17.67 -14.89
CA ILE A 540 2.88 -18.00 -15.40
C ILE A 540 1.92 -18.16 -14.22
N THR A 541 0.68 -17.73 -14.39
CA THR A 541 -0.45 -18.03 -13.51
C THR A 541 -1.61 -18.61 -14.30
N MET A 542 -2.51 -19.32 -13.63
CA MET A 542 -3.75 -19.82 -14.24
C MET A 542 -4.91 -18.88 -13.94
N ASP A 543 -5.64 -18.48 -14.99
CA ASP A 543 -6.92 -17.77 -14.90
C ASP A 543 -7.93 -18.47 -15.82
N ASP A 544 -9.05 -18.93 -15.28
CA ASP A 544 -10.09 -19.69 -16.00
C ASP A 544 -9.56 -20.80 -16.93
N ASN A 545 -8.61 -21.62 -16.43
CA ASN A 545 -7.90 -22.68 -17.16
C ASN A 545 -7.01 -22.19 -18.33
N THR A 546 -6.71 -20.90 -18.39
CA THR A 546 -5.76 -20.32 -19.34
C THR A 546 -4.48 -19.91 -18.63
N ASN A 547 -3.33 -20.20 -19.27
CA ASN A 547 -2.03 -19.80 -18.76
C ASN A 547 -1.74 -18.35 -19.17
N ILE A 548 -1.62 -17.47 -18.19
CA ILE A 548 -1.28 -16.06 -18.38
C ILE A 548 0.17 -15.85 -17.97
N THR A 549 0.99 -15.34 -18.88
CA THR A 549 2.35 -14.89 -18.56
C THR A 549 2.29 -13.56 -17.82
N ILE A 550 2.71 -13.55 -16.56
CA ILE A 550 2.80 -12.35 -15.71
C ILE A 550 4.00 -11.51 -16.14
N HIS A 551 5.16 -12.13 -16.30
CA HIS A 551 6.36 -11.45 -16.77
C HIS A 551 7.37 -12.45 -17.35
N THR A 552 8.39 -11.93 -18.04
CA THR A 552 9.45 -12.71 -18.66
C THR A 552 10.80 -12.09 -18.34
N VAL A 553 11.79 -12.91 -18.03
CA VAL A 553 13.19 -12.54 -17.82
C VAL A 553 14.09 -13.43 -18.65
N GLN A 554 15.25 -12.90 -19.04
CA GLN A 554 16.24 -13.61 -19.83
C GLN A 554 17.56 -13.65 -19.05
N PHE A 555 18.20 -14.81 -19.08
CA PHE A 555 19.46 -15.07 -18.42
C PHE A 555 20.46 -15.69 -19.40
N GLU A 556 21.75 -15.56 -19.09
CA GLU A 556 22.77 -16.44 -19.67
C GLU A 556 22.43 -17.90 -19.36
N LYS A 557 22.88 -18.83 -20.21
CA LYS A 557 22.56 -20.25 -20.04
C LYS A 557 23.06 -20.80 -18.71
N TYR A 558 22.19 -21.56 -18.05
CA TYR A 558 22.46 -22.47 -16.94
C TYR A 558 21.67 -23.76 -17.13
N ARG A 559 21.93 -24.75 -16.29
CA ARG A 559 21.19 -26.02 -16.31
C ARG A 559 19.75 -25.84 -15.85
N THR A 560 18.80 -26.44 -16.54
CA THR A 560 17.37 -26.41 -16.18
C THR A 560 16.80 -27.74 -15.71
N LYS A 561 17.59 -28.81 -15.79
CA LYS A 561 17.26 -30.14 -15.26
C LYS A 561 18.26 -30.51 -14.19
N LEU A 562 17.75 -31.02 -13.08
CA LEU A 562 18.59 -31.65 -12.05
C LEU A 562 19.29 -32.87 -12.67
N ILE A 563 20.59 -32.96 -12.49
CA ILE A 563 21.41 -34.10 -12.85
C ILE A 563 21.88 -34.74 -11.55
N ILE A 564 21.05 -35.63 -11.02
CA ILE A 564 21.41 -36.45 -9.87
C ILE A 564 22.30 -37.58 -10.41
N ASN A 565 23.61 -37.37 -10.44
CA ASN A 565 24.53 -38.44 -10.82
C ASN A 565 24.50 -39.51 -9.72
N PRO A 566 24.13 -40.77 -10.00
CA PRO A 566 24.27 -41.84 -9.01
C PRO A 566 25.74 -42.08 -8.61
N LYS A 567 26.70 -41.61 -9.43
CA LYS A 567 28.14 -41.51 -9.13
C LYS A 567 28.58 -40.14 -8.61
N PHE A 568 27.68 -39.22 -8.26
CA PHE A 568 27.97 -38.19 -7.25
C PHE A 568 28.06 -38.90 -5.88
N GLU A 569 28.91 -39.93 -5.79
CA GLU A 569 29.68 -40.17 -4.58
C GLU A 569 30.50 -38.90 -4.44
N ILE A 570 30.15 -38.08 -3.47
CA ILE A 570 30.88 -36.87 -3.18
C ILE A 570 32.20 -37.35 -2.58
N LYS A 571 33.15 -37.70 -3.46
CA LYS A 571 34.46 -38.29 -3.13
C LYS A 571 35.29 -37.42 -2.17
N ASN A 572 34.84 -36.19 -1.91
CA ASN A 572 35.44 -35.19 -1.04
C ASN A 572 34.45 -34.56 -0.05
N CYS A 573 33.32 -35.21 0.27
CA CYS A 573 32.58 -34.90 1.52
C CYS A 573 33.11 -35.68 2.72
N TRP A 574 34.23 -36.35 2.50
CA TRP A 574 35.21 -36.72 3.51
C TRP A 574 36.48 -35.93 3.19
N LEU A 575 36.90 -35.09 4.13
CA LEU A 575 38.31 -34.89 4.41
C LEU A 575 38.52 -35.24 5.87
#